data_AF-A0A1W6WGB0-F1
#
_entry.id   AF-A0A1W6WGB0-F1
#
_cell.length_a   1.000
_cell.length_b   1.000
_cell.length_c   1.000
_cell.angle_alpha   90.00
_cell.angle_beta   90.00
_cell.angle_gamma   90.00
#
_symmetry.space_group_name_H-M   'P 1'
#
loop_
_entity.id
_entity.type
_entity.pdbx_description
1 polymer ?
#
loop_
_entity_poly.entity_id
_entity_poly.type
_entity_poly.pdbx_seq_one_letter_code
_entity_poly.pdbx_strand_id
1 'polypeptide(L)'
;MEQKAFKQVVTRLRAVLEKQGFPLNQDSVCQNSEGMHAFFIGREMAYGVFYEAEKKRFILRYCSVENGQPEGKWRNRSALLFDPENEEDASRQTDSIIADFTDEVTEKDNKEAVVQRVTKHRRHRGEESKTDALFFYNRLVNVFPELREEIIQERVTYGQIRTATFAREKVLPKMHTLLQGDAQKQQLKKLAEIYSELYANGDTDVHAVITFVLLNSLSDAEVEKLEPYFTPEMKIGCQFARKMRGKKLKPEKPKKQSKNRVVATLNDMER
;
A
#
# COMPACT_ATOMS: atom_id res chain seq x y z
N MET A 1 -11.79 -30.24 14.41
CA MET A 1 -11.76 -30.04 12.92
C MET A 1 -10.64 -29.07 12.49
N GLU A 2 -10.28 -28.17 13.39
CA GLU A 2 -9.31 -27.06 13.28
C GLU A 2 -7.92 -27.55 12.91
N GLN A 3 -7.41 -28.60 13.57
CA GLN A 3 -6.06 -29.13 13.27
C GLN A 3 -5.96 -29.69 11.85
N LYS A 4 -7.03 -30.35 11.36
CA LYS A 4 -7.10 -30.88 9.99
C LYS A 4 -7.13 -29.72 8.99
N ALA A 5 -7.98 -28.71 9.24
CA ALA A 5 -8.05 -27.50 8.44
C ALA A 5 -6.69 -26.77 8.39
N PHE A 6 -6.06 -26.56 9.55
CA PHE A 6 -4.76 -25.89 9.64
C PHE A 6 -3.66 -26.60 8.85
N LYS A 7 -3.56 -27.92 8.98
CA LYS A 7 -2.61 -28.72 8.18
C LYS A 7 -2.86 -28.58 6.68
N GLN A 8 -4.12 -28.55 6.25
CA GLN A 8 -4.48 -28.34 4.84
C GLN A 8 -4.12 -26.94 4.36
N VAL A 9 -4.45 -25.89 5.13
CA VAL A 9 -4.09 -24.50 4.82
C VAL A 9 -2.58 -24.36 4.65
N VAL A 10 -1.78 -24.82 5.63
CA VAL A 10 -0.32 -24.76 5.58
C VAL A 10 0.23 -25.54 4.39
N THR A 11 -0.29 -26.74 4.11
CA THR A 11 0.18 -27.58 2.99
C THR A 11 -0.06 -26.91 1.64
N ARG A 12 -1.24 -26.31 1.43
CA ARG A 12 -1.56 -25.63 0.17
C ARG A 12 -0.78 -24.34 0.01
N LEU A 13 -0.65 -23.53 1.07
CA LEU A 13 0.17 -22.32 1.04
C LEU A 13 1.64 -22.62 0.77
N ARG A 14 2.17 -23.70 1.37
CA ARG A 14 3.54 -24.16 1.14
C ARG A 14 3.85 -24.36 -0.34
N ALA A 15 2.96 -25.03 -1.07
CA ALA A 15 3.13 -25.31 -2.50
C ALA A 15 3.23 -24.04 -3.37
N VAL A 16 2.74 -22.92 -2.86
CA VAL A 16 2.77 -21.60 -3.52
C VAL A 16 3.98 -20.80 -3.04
N LEU A 17 4.15 -20.68 -1.72
CA LEU A 17 5.19 -19.86 -1.09
C LEU A 17 6.61 -20.41 -1.33
N GLU A 18 6.79 -21.73 -1.38
CA GLU A 18 8.10 -22.33 -1.71
C GLU A 18 8.57 -21.93 -3.12
N LYS A 19 7.66 -21.88 -4.10
CA LYS A 19 7.96 -21.42 -5.47
C LYS A 19 8.36 -19.95 -5.51
N GLN A 20 7.91 -19.16 -4.54
CA GLN A 20 8.22 -17.74 -4.42
C GLN A 20 9.46 -17.47 -3.53
N GLY A 21 10.15 -18.50 -3.06
CA GLY A 21 11.36 -18.37 -2.24
C GLY A 21 11.10 -18.20 -0.74
N PHE A 22 9.93 -18.61 -0.25
CA PHE A 22 9.57 -18.62 1.17
C PHE A 22 9.41 -20.08 1.67
N PRO A 23 10.51 -20.79 1.98
CA PRO A 23 10.44 -22.13 2.55
C PRO A 23 9.74 -22.15 3.91
N LEU A 24 9.02 -23.23 4.19
CA LEU A 24 8.43 -23.48 5.50
C LEU A 24 9.55 -23.74 6.53
N ASN A 25 9.56 -22.98 7.62
CA ASN A 25 10.40 -23.27 8.77
C ASN A 25 9.71 -24.34 9.63
N GLN A 26 10.23 -25.57 9.64
CA GLN A 26 9.61 -26.68 10.38
C GLN A 26 9.59 -26.43 11.90
N ASP A 27 10.61 -25.76 12.44
CA ASP A 27 10.72 -25.46 13.87
C ASP A 27 9.68 -24.42 14.33
N SER A 28 9.06 -23.71 13.38
CA SER A 28 8.01 -22.73 13.65
C SER A 28 6.60 -23.32 13.69
N VAL A 29 6.44 -24.61 13.37
CA VAL A 29 5.12 -25.23 13.37
C VAL A 29 4.72 -25.57 14.81
N CYS A 30 3.80 -24.80 15.36
CA CYS A 30 3.26 -25.02 16.70
C CYS A 30 1.78 -25.41 16.63
N GLN A 31 1.39 -26.43 17.39
CA GLN A 31 0.00 -26.85 17.57
C GLN A 31 -0.24 -27.11 19.06
N ASN A 32 -0.85 -26.14 19.75
CA ASN A 32 -1.15 -26.25 21.17
C ASN A 32 -2.61 -25.83 21.44
N SER A 33 -3.01 -25.86 22.71
CA SER A 33 -4.36 -25.49 23.15
C SER A 33 -4.69 -24.00 22.98
N GLU A 34 -3.68 -23.13 22.87
CA GLU A 34 -3.84 -21.68 22.73
C GLU A 34 -3.94 -21.23 21.26
N GLY A 35 -3.48 -22.05 20.33
CA GLY A 35 -3.59 -21.80 18.90
C GLY A 35 -2.66 -22.66 18.05
N MET A 36 -2.63 -22.39 16.76
CA MET A 36 -1.69 -23.03 15.82
C MET A 36 -0.97 -21.97 15.01
N HIS A 37 0.32 -22.16 14.74
CA HIS A 37 1.04 -21.27 13.83
C HIS A 37 2.11 -22.00 13.01
N ALA A 38 2.45 -21.43 11.86
CA ALA A 38 3.50 -21.91 10.96
C ALA A 38 4.06 -20.72 10.18
N PHE A 39 5.40 -20.64 10.07
CA PHE A 39 6.09 -19.53 9.40
C PHE A 39 6.82 -19.99 8.13
N PHE A 40 6.73 -19.15 7.10
CA PHE A 40 7.45 -19.28 5.85
C PHE A 40 8.46 -18.13 5.77
N ILE A 41 9.75 -18.44 5.82
CA ILE A 41 10.80 -17.44 6.03
C ILE A 41 11.58 -17.26 4.73
N GLY A 42 11.47 -16.08 4.13
CA GLY A 42 12.28 -15.65 2.98
C GLY A 42 13.49 -14.81 3.42
N ARG A 43 14.19 -14.20 2.47
CA ARG A 43 15.41 -13.41 2.75
C ARG A 43 15.16 -12.12 3.53
N GLU A 44 14.13 -11.37 3.14
CA GLU A 44 13.82 -10.04 3.70
C GLU A 44 12.47 -10.00 4.43
N MET A 45 11.61 -11.00 4.20
CA MET A 45 10.24 -11.05 4.70
C MET A 45 9.86 -12.49 5.07
N ALA A 46 8.99 -12.62 6.06
CA ALA A 46 8.35 -13.88 6.43
C ALA A 46 6.83 -13.76 6.40
N TYR A 47 6.16 -14.85 6.03
CA TYR A 47 4.72 -15.03 6.21
C TYR A 47 4.44 -15.94 7.39
N GLY A 48 3.34 -15.70 8.09
CA GLY A 48 2.88 -16.54 9.19
C GLY A 48 1.40 -16.85 9.05
N VAL A 49 1.04 -18.13 9.12
CA VAL A 49 -0.34 -18.59 9.25
C VAL A 49 -0.59 -18.83 10.73
N PHE A 50 -1.67 -18.24 11.25
CA PHE A 50 -2.09 -18.37 12.64
C PHE A 50 -3.53 -18.86 12.70
N TYR A 51 -3.84 -19.68 13.69
CA TYR A 51 -5.20 -19.98 14.11
C TYR A 51 -5.38 -19.53 15.56
N GLU A 52 -6.29 -18.59 15.79
CA GLU A 52 -6.66 -18.10 17.13
C GLU A 52 -7.91 -18.85 17.60
N ALA A 53 -7.74 -19.82 18.50
CA ALA A 53 -8.83 -20.70 18.95
C ALA A 53 -9.99 -19.94 19.62
N GLU A 54 -9.67 -18.97 20.49
CA GLU A 54 -10.69 -18.16 21.19
C GLU A 54 -11.61 -17.40 20.24
N LYS A 55 -11.07 -16.89 19.13
CA LYS A 55 -11.79 -16.10 18.13
C LYS A 55 -12.19 -16.92 16.92
N LYS A 56 -11.92 -18.24 16.96
CA LYS A 56 -12.18 -19.20 15.90
C LYS A 56 -11.82 -18.66 14.51
N ARG A 57 -10.60 -18.16 14.33
CA ARG A 57 -10.22 -17.53 13.05
C ARG A 57 -8.81 -17.86 12.61
N PHE A 58 -8.66 -17.99 11.30
CA PHE A 58 -7.37 -18.05 10.63
C PHE A 58 -6.89 -16.65 10.31
N ILE A 59 -5.59 -16.40 10.47
CA ILE A 59 -4.97 -15.11 10.16
C ILE A 59 -3.68 -15.36 9.38
N LEU A 60 -3.57 -14.71 8.23
CA LEU A 60 -2.33 -14.58 7.48
C LEU A 60 -1.66 -13.27 7.91
N ARG A 61 -0.40 -13.35 8.33
CA ARG A 61 0.41 -12.18 8.69
C ARG A 61 1.73 -12.18 7.94
N TYR A 62 2.38 -11.01 7.91
CA TYR A 62 3.75 -10.86 7.40
C TYR A 62 4.59 -9.96 8.30
N CYS A 63 5.89 -10.12 8.27
CA CYS A 63 6.85 -9.21 8.91
C CYS A 63 8.20 -9.24 8.19
N SER A 64 9.06 -8.27 8.52
CA SER A 64 10.46 -8.25 8.06
C SER A 64 11.26 -9.38 8.70
N VAL A 65 12.30 -9.83 8.00
CA VAL A 65 13.29 -10.79 8.50
C VAL A 65 14.59 -10.06 8.82
N GLU A 66 15.12 -10.29 10.02
CA GLU A 66 16.41 -9.78 10.46
C GLU A 66 17.26 -10.96 10.96
N ASN A 67 18.50 -11.08 10.48
CA ASN A 67 19.40 -12.20 10.80
C ASN A 67 18.78 -13.60 10.56
N GLY A 68 17.94 -13.73 9.53
CA GLY A 68 17.27 -14.98 9.18
C GLY A 68 16.11 -15.37 10.09
N GLN A 69 15.67 -14.49 11.00
CA GLN A 69 14.52 -14.70 11.87
C GLN A 69 13.45 -13.61 11.66
N PRO A 70 12.15 -13.93 11.82
CA PRO A 70 11.09 -12.93 11.79
C PRO A 70 11.26 -11.90 12.92
N GLU A 71 11.16 -10.60 12.63
CA GLU A 71 11.28 -9.50 13.61
C GLU A 71 10.16 -9.51 14.68
N GLY A 72 9.15 -10.37 14.52
CA GLY A 72 8.03 -10.52 15.47
C GLY A 72 6.98 -9.41 15.40
N LYS A 73 7.25 -8.30 14.70
CA LYS A 73 6.28 -7.22 14.43
C LYS A 73 5.33 -7.59 13.29
N TRP A 74 4.50 -8.60 13.53
CA TRP A 74 3.56 -9.13 12.55
C TRP A 74 2.45 -8.14 12.17
N ARG A 75 2.25 -7.95 10.87
CA ARG A 75 1.14 -7.19 10.29
C ARG A 75 0.10 -8.14 9.72
N ASN A 76 -1.18 -7.88 10.00
CA ASN A 76 -2.28 -8.69 9.47
C ASN A 76 -2.44 -8.44 7.97
N ARG A 77 -2.62 -9.51 7.20
CA ARG A 77 -2.90 -9.48 5.77
C ARG A 77 -4.33 -9.90 5.49
N SER A 78 -4.72 -11.07 5.98
CA SER A 78 -6.11 -11.56 5.93
C SER A 78 -6.48 -12.21 7.26
N ALA A 79 -7.76 -12.13 7.62
CA ALA A 79 -8.32 -12.76 8.80
C ALA A 79 -9.73 -13.29 8.51
N LEU A 80 -9.92 -14.60 8.61
CA LEU A 80 -11.16 -15.28 8.25
C LEU A 80 -11.68 -16.11 9.41
N LEU A 81 -12.98 -15.97 9.69
CA LEU A 81 -13.66 -16.79 10.68
C LEU A 81 -13.70 -18.25 10.19
N PHE A 82 -13.51 -19.18 11.11
CA PHE A 82 -13.61 -20.62 10.94
C PHE A 82 -14.46 -21.19 12.06
N ASP A 83 -15.77 -21.21 11.84
CA ASP A 83 -16.76 -21.74 12.77
C ASP A 83 -17.68 -22.71 12.04
N PRO A 84 -17.22 -23.95 11.76
CA PRO A 84 -17.99 -24.91 11.00
C PRO A 84 -19.02 -25.65 11.86
N GLU A 85 -20.22 -25.82 11.32
CA GLU A 85 -21.29 -26.57 11.98
C GLU A 85 -21.13 -28.10 11.85
N ASN A 86 -20.45 -28.56 10.79
CA ASN A 86 -20.19 -29.97 10.49
C ASN A 86 -18.92 -30.16 9.64
N GLU A 87 -18.54 -31.40 9.34
CA GLU A 87 -17.31 -31.68 8.56
C GLU A 87 -17.33 -31.15 7.12
N GLU A 88 -18.50 -31.12 6.49
CA GLU A 88 -18.66 -30.61 5.12
C GLU A 88 -18.45 -29.10 5.09
N ASP A 89 -19.05 -28.38 6.05
CA ASP A 89 -18.84 -26.94 6.23
C ASP A 89 -17.40 -26.63 6.62
N ALA A 90 -16.77 -27.47 7.47
CA ALA A 90 -15.35 -27.34 7.78
C ALA A 90 -14.47 -27.45 6.53
N SER A 91 -14.77 -28.39 5.62
CA SER A 91 -14.06 -28.50 4.34
C SER A 91 -14.24 -27.25 3.49
N ARG A 92 -15.50 -26.79 3.32
CA ARG A 92 -15.82 -25.60 2.52
C ARG A 92 -15.15 -24.34 3.05
N GLN A 93 -15.19 -24.11 4.37
CA GLN A 93 -14.52 -22.98 5.00
C GLN A 93 -13.00 -23.08 4.86
N THR A 94 -12.43 -24.29 4.99
CA THR A 94 -10.99 -24.52 4.78
C THR A 94 -10.58 -24.18 3.35
N ASP A 95 -11.35 -24.62 2.34
CA ASP A 95 -11.08 -24.32 0.94
C ASP A 95 -11.21 -22.81 0.64
N SER A 96 -12.18 -22.14 1.27
CA SER A 96 -12.33 -20.68 1.21
C SER A 96 -11.11 -19.95 1.79
N ILE A 97 -10.62 -20.39 2.95
CA ILE A 97 -9.40 -19.83 3.58
C ILE A 97 -8.17 -20.08 2.72
N ILE A 98 -8.03 -21.28 2.16
CA ILE A 98 -6.94 -21.61 1.24
C ILE A 98 -6.97 -20.70 0.02
N ALA A 99 -8.14 -20.51 -0.59
CA ALA A 99 -8.30 -19.67 -1.77
C ALA A 99 -7.93 -18.21 -1.45
N ASP A 100 -8.46 -17.64 -0.38
CA ASP A 100 -8.17 -16.27 0.05
C ASP A 100 -6.68 -16.08 0.39
N PHE A 101 -6.10 -16.96 1.21
CA PHE A 101 -4.69 -16.83 1.60
C PHE A 101 -3.75 -17.08 0.44
N THR A 102 -4.10 -18.02 -0.46
CA THR A 102 -3.34 -18.24 -1.69
C THR A 102 -3.43 -17.04 -2.60
N ASP A 103 -4.63 -16.48 -2.81
CA ASP A 103 -4.83 -15.25 -3.57
C ASP A 103 -3.94 -14.15 -2.99
N GLU A 104 -4.02 -13.88 -1.68
CA GLU A 104 -3.22 -12.87 -0.97
C GLU A 104 -1.70 -13.03 -1.22
N VAL A 105 -1.15 -14.24 -1.08
CA VAL A 105 0.28 -14.48 -1.32
C VAL A 105 0.63 -14.58 -2.82
N THR A 106 -0.36 -14.80 -3.68
CA THR A 106 -0.22 -14.91 -5.15
C THR A 106 -0.64 -13.63 -5.86
N GLU A 107 -1.01 -12.55 -5.16
CA GLU A 107 -1.23 -11.22 -5.76
C GLU A 107 0.04 -10.67 -6.46
N LYS A 108 1.17 -11.38 -6.35
CA LYS A 108 2.35 -11.23 -7.21
C LYS A 108 2.12 -11.65 -8.68
N ASP A 109 1.18 -12.55 -8.97
CA ASP A 109 0.93 -13.09 -10.33
C ASP A 109 -0.40 -12.65 -10.95
N ASN A 110 -1.45 -12.32 -10.19
CA ASN A 110 -2.76 -11.97 -10.78
C ASN A 110 -3.06 -10.46 -10.73
N LYS A 111 -2.28 -9.72 -11.52
CA LYS A 111 -2.44 -8.28 -11.80
C LYS A 111 -3.87 -7.89 -12.21
N GLU A 112 -4.65 -8.81 -12.79
CA GLU A 112 -5.98 -8.55 -13.30
C GLU A 112 -7.09 -8.73 -12.25
N ALA A 113 -6.96 -9.69 -11.33
CA ALA A 113 -7.98 -9.96 -10.29
C ALA A 113 -7.97 -8.90 -9.17
N VAL A 114 -6.78 -8.41 -8.80
CA VAL A 114 -6.62 -7.30 -7.83
C VAL A 114 -7.19 -6.01 -8.41
N VAL A 115 -6.91 -5.72 -9.69
CA VAL A 115 -7.53 -4.58 -10.41
C VAL A 115 -9.05 -4.73 -10.47
N GLN A 116 -9.59 -5.94 -10.67
CA GLN A 116 -11.04 -6.18 -10.68
C GLN A 116 -11.72 -6.08 -9.29
N ARG A 117 -11.05 -6.47 -8.20
CA ARG A 117 -11.59 -6.35 -6.83
C ARG A 117 -11.51 -4.90 -6.33
N VAL A 118 -10.43 -4.19 -6.64
CA VAL A 118 -10.28 -2.75 -6.35
C VAL A 118 -11.26 -1.91 -7.16
N THR A 119 -11.47 -2.21 -8.45
CA THR A 119 -12.49 -1.53 -9.27
C THR A 119 -13.91 -1.85 -8.80
N LYS A 120 -14.23 -3.07 -8.34
CA LYS A 120 -15.58 -3.36 -7.78
C LYS A 120 -15.87 -2.62 -6.48
N HIS A 121 -14.89 -2.49 -5.57
CA HIS A 121 -15.09 -1.70 -4.34
C HIS A 121 -15.05 -0.18 -4.57
N ARG A 122 -14.42 0.31 -5.65
CA ARG A 122 -14.43 1.72 -6.05
C ARG A 122 -15.57 2.13 -6.98
N ARG A 123 -16.26 1.19 -7.64
CA ARG A 123 -17.40 1.48 -8.54
C ARG A 123 -18.57 2.21 -7.87
N HIS A 124 -18.61 2.33 -6.54
CA HIS A 124 -19.60 3.15 -5.85
C HIS A 124 -19.17 4.61 -5.59
N ARG A 125 -17.93 5.03 -5.90
CA ARG A 125 -17.49 6.40 -5.61
C ARG A 125 -16.48 6.97 -6.61
N GLY A 126 -17.03 7.57 -7.68
CA GLY A 126 -16.38 8.61 -8.47
C GLY A 126 -15.45 8.08 -9.56
N GLU A 127 -15.57 8.65 -10.75
CA GLU A 127 -14.75 8.42 -11.94
C GLU A 127 -13.25 8.28 -11.59
N GLU A 128 -12.63 7.17 -12.02
CA GLU A 128 -11.19 6.99 -11.94
C GLU A 128 -10.51 8.05 -12.81
N SER A 129 -9.81 8.99 -12.16
CA SER A 129 -8.96 9.96 -12.86
C SER A 129 -7.86 9.21 -13.62
N LYS A 130 -7.68 9.54 -14.91
CA LYS A 130 -6.64 8.94 -15.78
C LYS A 130 -5.20 9.32 -15.37
N THR A 131 -5.04 10.17 -14.37
CA THR A 131 -3.79 10.86 -13.99
C THR A 131 -3.53 10.71 -12.49
N ASP A 132 -3.48 9.46 -12.03
CA ASP A 132 -3.24 9.11 -10.64
C ASP A 132 -1.74 9.16 -10.24
N ALA A 133 -1.46 8.95 -8.95
CA ALA A 133 -0.10 8.91 -8.40
C ALA A 133 0.85 7.96 -9.15
N LEU A 134 0.36 6.78 -9.54
CA LEU A 134 1.17 5.80 -10.27
C LEU A 134 1.52 6.31 -11.67
N PHE A 135 0.57 6.93 -12.37
CA PHE A 135 0.81 7.57 -13.65
C PHE A 135 1.86 8.67 -13.53
N PHE A 136 1.79 9.49 -12.48
CA PHE A 136 2.78 10.53 -12.20
C PHE A 136 4.21 9.96 -12.04
N TYR A 137 4.39 8.92 -11.22
CA TYR A 137 5.72 8.32 -11.04
C TYR A 137 6.23 7.64 -12.31
N ASN A 138 5.36 6.98 -13.08
CA ASN A 138 5.75 6.42 -14.38
C ASN A 138 6.17 7.51 -15.36
N ARG A 139 5.57 8.70 -15.30
CA ARG A 139 6.00 9.84 -16.12
C ARG A 139 7.39 10.31 -15.71
N LEU A 140 7.69 10.33 -14.41
CA LEU A 140 9.00 10.70 -13.88
C LEU A 140 10.12 9.72 -14.24
N VAL A 141 9.82 8.45 -14.56
CA VAL A 141 10.82 7.49 -15.09
C VAL A 141 11.49 8.03 -16.36
N ASN A 142 10.82 8.91 -17.11
CA ASN A 142 11.39 9.53 -18.31
C ASN A 142 12.50 10.57 -17.99
N VAL A 143 12.63 10.97 -16.73
CA VAL A 143 13.68 11.86 -16.21
C VAL A 143 14.64 11.07 -15.31
N PHE A 144 14.11 10.15 -14.52
CA PHE A 144 14.84 9.30 -13.56
C PHE A 144 14.56 7.82 -13.85
N PRO A 145 15.25 7.18 -14.82
CA PRO A 145 14.98 5.80 -15.22
C PRO A 145 15.02 4.79 -14.08
N GLU A 146 15.86 5.03 -13.07
CA GLU A 146 16.01 4.21 -11.87
C GLU A 146 14.75 4.13 -11.00
N LEU A 147 13.82 5.09 -11.13
CA LEU A 147 12.51 5.01 -10.46
C LEU A 147 11.71 3.79 -10.91
N ARG A 148 11.98 3.22 -12.09
CA ARG A 148 11.25 2.05 -12.59
C ARG A 148 11.35 0.87 -11.62
N GLU A 149 12.56 0.54 -11.18
CA GLU A 149 12.79 -0.57 -10.25
C GLU A 149 12.26 -0.23 -8.86
N GLU A 150 12.45 1.02 -8.41
CA GLU A 150 11.97 1.48 -7.10
C GLU A 150 10.44 1.45 -7.01
N ILE A 151 9.73 1.81 -8.08
CA ILE A 151 8.25 1.69 -8.19
C ILE A 151 7.83 0.23 -8.05
N ILE A 152 8.52 -0.68 -8.75
CA ILE A 152 8.22 -2.12 -8.68
C ILE A 152 8.44 -2.61 -7.25
N GLN A 153 9.56 -2.28 -6.63
CA GLN A 153 9.89 -2.70 -5.28
C GLN A 153 8.89 -2.17 -4.25
N GLU A 154 8.50 -0.90 -4.34
CA GLU A 154 7.49 -0.29 -3.45
C GLU A 154 6.17 -1.05 -3.54
N ARG A 155 5.72 -1.35 -4.76
CA ARG A 155 4.47 -2.10 -5.00
C ARG A 155 4.55 -3.54 -4.54
N VAL A 156 5.69 -4.20 -4.72
CA VAL A 156 5.92 -5.56 -4.19
C VAL A 156 5.90 -5.56 -2.67
N THR A 157 6.46 -4.54 -2.03
CA THR A 157 6.60 -4.47 -0.57
C THR A 157 5.29 -4.08 0.11
N TYR A 158 4.53 -3.14 -0.46
CA TYR A 158 3.38 -2.52 0.20
C TYR A 158 2.04 -2.75 -0.52
N GLY A 159 2.02 -3.48 -1.64
CA GLY A 159 0.83 -3.71 -2.48
C GLY A 159 0.41 -2.50 -3.32
N GLN A 160 0.68 -1.29 -2.84
CA GLN A 160 0.39 -0.02 -3.49
C GLN A 160 1.53 0.99 -3.29
N ILE A 161 1.58 2.03 -4.11
CA ILE A 161 2.52 3.13 -3.89
C ILE A 161 2.00 4.00 -2.75
N ARG A 162 2.83 4.18 -1.72
CA ARG A 162 2.57 5.14 -0.64
C ARG A 162 2.96 6.54 -1.15
N THR A 163 2.07 7.18 -1.91
CA THR A 163 2.35 8.38 -2.70
C THR A 163 3.27 9.41 -2.02
N ALA A 164 2.84 10.02 -0.90
CA ALA A 164 3.66 11.04 -0.24
C ALA A 164 5.01 10.50 0.29
N THR A 165 5.02 9.27 0.80
CA THR A 165 6.23 8.62 1.32
C THR A 165 7.21 8.30 0.21
N PHE A 166 6.75 7.68 -0.88
CA PHE A 166 7.54 7.34 -2.05
C PHE A 166 8.14 8.60 -2.70
N ALA A 167 7.34 9.66 -2.86
CA ALA A 167 7.84 10.95 -3.34
C ALA A 167 8.97 11.49 -2.45
N ARG A 168 8.84 11.42 -1.13
CA ARG A 168 9.85 11.93 -0.19
C ARG A 168 11.11 11.06 -0.16
N GLU A 169 10.97 9.75 -0.14
CA GLU A 169 12.08 8.81 0.07
C GLU A 169 12.83 8.50 -1.22
N LYS A 170 12.16 8.50 -2.38
CA LYS A 170 12.71 8.02 -3.65
C LYS A 170 12.88 9.12 -4.68
N VAL A 171 11.85 9.96 -4.86
CA VAL A 171 11.87 11.01 -5.90
C VAL A 171 12.68 12.22 -5.45
N LEU A 172 12.44 12.72 -4.24
CA LEU A 172 13.03 13.96 -3.74
C LEU A 172 14.58 13.94 -3.71
N PRO A 173 15.27 12.87 -3.27
CA PRO A 173 16.74 12.82 -3.32
C PRO A 173 17.30 12.94 -4.74
N LYS A 174 16.62 12.33 -5.71
CA LYS A 174 17.01 12.38 -7.14
C LYS A 174 16.82 13.78 -7.71
N MET A 175 15.76 14.47 -7.29
CA MET A 175 15.56 15.88 -7.65
C MET A 175 16.66 16.78 -7.11
N HIS A 176 17.03 16.64 -5.84
CA HIS A 176 18.13 17.42 -5.26
C HIS A 176 19.44 17.14 -6.02
N THR A 177 19.74 15.87 -6.30
CA THR A 177 20.93 15.49 -7.07
C THR A 177 20.93 16.14 -8.45
N LEU A 178 19.80 16.10 -9.17
CA LEU A 178 19.66 16.74 -10.48
C LEU A 178 19.83 18.26 -10.37
N LEU A 179 19.14 18.91 -9.44
CA LEU A 179 19.10 20.37 -9.36
C LEU A 179 20.37 20.98 -8.75
N GLN A 180 21.16 20.22 -8.00
CA GLN A 180 22.44 20.67 -7.45
C GLN A 180 23.61 20.40 -8.40
N GLY A 181 23.50 19.40 -9.27
CA GLY A 181 24.51 19.11 -10.29
C GLY A 181 24.37 19.95 -11.56
N ASP A 182 25.20 19.64 -12.56
CA ASP A 182 25.14 20.19 -13.91
C ASP A 182 24.03 19.53 -14.73
N ALA A 183 22.79 19.68 -14.27
CA ALA A 183 21.63 19.16 -15.00
C ALA A 183 21.56 19.75 -16.41
N GLN A 184 21.35 18.87 -17.38
CA GLN A 184 21.11 19.29 -18.75
C GLN A 184 19.80 20.08 -18.84
N LYS A 185 19.84 21.21 -19.54
CA LYS A 185 18.67 22.09 -19.78
C LYS A 185 17.43 21.30 -20.23
N GLN A 186 17.63 20.26 -21.03
CA GLN A 186 16.57 19.39 -21.54
C GLN A 186 15.92 18.53 -20.45
N GLN A 187 16.68 18.02 -19.48
CA GLN A 187 16.15 17.25 -18.36
C GLN A 187 15.34 18.14 -17.41
N LEU A 188 15.82 19.36 -17.13
CA LEU A 188 15.09 20.35 -16.34
C LEU A 188 13.77 20.74 -17.00
N LYS A 189 13.80 21.00 -18.31
CA LYS A 189 12.60 21.29 -19.09
C LYS A 189 11.60 20.13 -19.04
N LYS A 190 12.07 18.90 -19.23
CA LYS A 190 11.21 17.70 -19.19
C LYS A 190 10.57 17.49 -17.82
N LEU A 191 11.32 17.70 -16.75
CA LEU A 191 10.79 17.63 -15.38
C LEU A 191 9.72 18.69 -15.15
N ALA A 192 9.97 19.92 -15.57
CA ALA A 192 9.03 21.02 -15.45
C ALA A 192 7.75 20.81 -16.28
N GLU A 193 7.87 20.28 -17.50
CA GLU A 193 6.74 19.91 -18.35
C GLU A 193 5.86 18.85 -17.69
N ILE A 194 6.47 17.80 -17.11
CA ILE A 194 5.74 16.76 -16.37
C ILE A 194 4.98 17.36 -15.19
N TYR A 195 5.60 18.27 -14.45
CA TYR A 195 4.96 18.94 -13.32
C TYR A 195 3.79 19.81 -13.79
N SER A 196 3.99 20.61 -14.83
CA SER A 196 2.94 21.45 -15.39
C SER A 196 1.76 20.64 -15.92
N GLU A 197 2.02 19.56 -16.67
CA GLU A 197 0.99 18.69 -17.23
C GLU A 197 0.16 18.02 -16.11
N LEU A 198 0.84 17.48 -15.10
CA LEU A 198 0.20 16.69 -14.06
C LEU A 198 -0.29 17.51 -12.87
N TYR A 199 0.17 18.75 -12.73
CA TYR A 199 -0.49 19.74 -11.88
C TYR A 199 -1.70 20.35 -12.58
N ALA A 200 -1.82 20.35 -13.91
CA ALA A 200 -3.06 20.82 -14.55
C ALA A 200 -4.15 19.74 -14.56
N ASN A 201 -3.74 18.48 -14.73
CA ASN A 201 -4.65 17.38 -15.03
C ASN A 201 -4.68 16.28 -13.97
N GLY A 202 -3.81 16.31 -12.96
CA GLY A 202 -3.69 15.27 -11.95
C GLY A 202 -4.83 15.26 -10.94
N ASP A 203 -4.98 14.14 -10.23
CA ASP A 203 -5.88 14.10 -9.09
C ASP A 203 -5.36 14.93 -7.89
N THR A 204 -6.17 15.04 -6.83
CA THR A 204 -5.81 15.81 -5.64
C THR A 204 -4.52 15.31 -4.98
N ASP A 205 -4.25 14.00 -5.04
CA ASP A 205 -3.04 13.42 -4.46
C ASP A 205 -1.79 13.82 -5.26
N VAL A 206 -1.86 13.80 -6.60
CA VAL A 206 -0.79 14.27 -7.48
C VAL A 206 -0.52 15.76 -7.26
N HIS A 207 -1.56 16.58 -7.22
CA HIS A 207 -1.44 18.00 -6.89
C HIS A 207 -0.74 18.23 -5.54
N ALA A 208 -1.18 17.50 -4.51
CA ALA A 208 -0.64 17.63 -3.17
C ALA A 208 0.82 17.18 -3.09
N VAL A 209 1.20 16.15 -3.83
CA VAL A 209 2.58 15.65 -3.87
C VAL A 209 3.51 16.62 -4.57
N ILE A 210 3.12 17.11 -5.76
CA ILE A 210 3.91 18.10 -6.51
C ILE A 210 4.15 19.34 -5.63
N THR A 211 3.11 19.85 -4.98
CA THR A 211 3.20 21.09 -4.20
C THR A 211 3.80 20.87 -2.81
N PHE A 212 3.17 20.07 -1.95
CA PHE A 212 3.52 19.97 -0.52
C PHE A 212 4.68 19.03 -0.22
N VAL A 213 4.97 18.06 -1.09
CA VAL A 213 6.05 17.10 -0.86
C VAL A 213 7.29 17.47 -1.65
N LEU A 214 7.15 17.72 -2.95
CA LEU A 214 8.30 17.94 -3.84
C LEU A 214 8.74 19.40 -3.83
N LEU A 215 7.94 20.32 -4.40
CA LEU A 215 8.33 21.74 -4.54
C LEU A 215 8.53 22.46 -3.21
N ASN A 216 7.72 22.13 -2.20
CA ASN A 216 7.87 22.68 -0.87
C ASN A 216 9.19 22.28 -0.19
N SER A 217 9.79 21.16 -0.59
CA SER A 217 11.05 20.65 -0.03
C SER A 217 12.30 21.15 -0.75
N LEU A 218 12.15 21.86 -1.89
CA LEU A 218 13.29 22.42 -2.62
C LEU A 218 13.79 23.73 -2.00
N SER A 219 15.07 24.05 -2.20
CA SER A 219 15.64 25.37 -1.91
C SER A 219 15.17 26.41 -2.94
N ASP A 220 15.37 27.70 -2.66
CA ASP A 220 14.97 28.77 -3.58
C ASP A 220 15.78 28.71 -4.89
N ALA A 221 17.10 28.46 -4.80
CA ALA A 221 17.97 28.28 -5.96
C ALA A 221 17.57 27.08 -6.86
N GLU A 222 17.12 25.97 -6.25
CA GLU A 222 16.64 24.80 -7.02
C GLU A 222 15.33 25.09 -7.75
N VAL A 223 14.44 25.89 -7.16
CA VAL A 223 13.18 26.30 -7.79
C VAL A 223 13.43 27.28 -8.94
N GLU A 224 14.34 28.24 -8.77
CA GLU A 224 14.71 29.21 -9.81
C GLU A 224 15.23 28.53 -11.10
N LYS A 225 15.83 27.33 -10.98
CA LYS A 225 16.25 26.54 -12.15
C LYS A 225 15.07 25.94 -12.93
N LEU A 226 13.95 25.63 -12.27
CA LEU A 226 12.77 25.01 -12.87
C LEU A 226 11.72 26.02 -13.32
N GLU A 227 11.56 27.11 -12.56
CA GLU A 227 10.53 28.12 -12.77
C GLU A 227 10.46 28.68 -14.20
N PRO A 228 11.56 28.89 -14.95
CA PRO A 228 11.51 29.34 -16.33
C PRO A 228 10.73 28.42 -17.28
N TYR A 229 10.64 27.13 -16.96
CA TYR A 229 9.99 26.12 -17.79
C TYR A 229 8.56 25.79 -17.35
N PHE A 230 8.10 26.34 -16.22
CA PHE A 230 6.73 26.12 -15.74
C PHE A 230 5.71 26.91 -16.56
N THR A 231 4.55 26.29 -16.75
CA THR A 231 3.32 26.98 -17.21
C THR A 231 2.85 28.01 -16.18
N PRO A 232 2.06 29.03 -16.57
CA PRO A 232 1.52 30.02 -15.64
C PRO A 232 0.81 29.41 -14.43
N GLU A 233 0.00 28.38 -14.63
CA GLU A 233 -0.75 27.68 -13.58
C GLU A 233 0.20 26.98 -12.60
N MET A 234 1.26 26.37 -13.13
CA MET A 234 2.27 25.69 -12.33
C MET A 234 3.12 26.68 -11.53
N LYS A 235 3.41 27.87 -12.07
CA LYS A 235 4.07 28.95 -11.32
C LYS A 235 3.23 29.39 -10.12
N ILE A 236 1.91 29.53 -10.31
CA ILE A 236 0.98 29.84 -9.21
C ILE A 236 1.03 28.72 -8.15
N GLY A 237 0.94 27.45 -8.57
CA GLY A 237 1.06 26.30 -7.67
C GLY A 237 2.38 26.27 -6.91
N CYS A 238 3.49 26.58 -7.59
CA CYS A 238 4.81 26.69 -6.99
C CYS A 238 4.84 27.78 -5.91
N GLN A 239 4.36 28.99 -6.21
CA GLN A 239 4.29 30.08 -5.23
C GLN A 239 3.47 29.71 -3.99
N PHE A 240 2.34 29.02 -4.17
CA PHE A 240 1.56 28.51 -3.04
C PHE A 240 2.33 27.48 -2.21
N ALA A 241 3.02 26.54 -2.86
CA ALA A 241 3.90 25.60 -2.17
C ALA A 241 4.98 26.32 -1.35
N ARG A 242 5.64 27.34 -1.91
CA ARG A 242 6.66 28.14 -1.21
C ARG A 242 6.11 28.86 0.02
N LYS A 243 4.91 29.45 -0.07
CA LYS A 243 4.24 30.15 1.05
C LYS A 243 3.90 29.24 2.23
N MET A 244 3.91 27.92 2.01
CA MET A 244 3.62 26.90 3.01
C MET A 244 4.88 26.29 3.62
N ARG A 245 6.06 26.61 3.10
CA ARG A 245 7.36 26.16 3.63
C ARG A 245 7.55 26.61 5.08
N GLY A 246 7.87 25.67 5.97
CA GLY A 246 8.07 25.91 7.40
C GLY A 246 6.79 26.06 8.23
N LYS A 247 5.61 26.09 7.62
CA LYS A 247 4.34 26.06 8.36
C LYS A 247 4.04 24.62 8.75
N LYS A 248 3.99 24.32 10.06
CA LYS A 248 3.42 23.05 10.55
C LYS A 248 1.93 23.04 10.22
N LEU A 249 1.57 22.38 9.12
CA LEU A 249 0.19 22.00 8.82
C LEU A 249 -0.29 21.17 10.01
N LYS A 250 -1.20 21.73 10.82
CA LYS A 250 -1.82 20.97 11.91
C LYS A 250 -2.53 19.78 11.26
N PRO A 251 -2.32 18.55 11.77
CA PRO A 251 -3.08 17.41 11.27
C PRO A 251 -4.57 17.76 11.33
N GLU A 252 -5.29 17.42 10.26
CA GLU A 252 -6.73 17.64 10.18
C GLU A 252 -7.34 17.10 11.47
N LYS A 253 -8.04 17.98 12.22
CA LYS A 253 -8.68 17.57 13.47
C LYS A 253 -9.53 16.35 13.13
N PRO A 254 -9.42 15.24 13.88
CA PRO A 254 -10.29 14.09 13.63
C PRO A 254 -11.72 14.63 13.62
N LYS A 255 -12.45 14.38 12.52
CA LYS A 255 -13.85 14.78 12.42
C LYS A 255 -14.52 14.25 13.69
N LYS A 256 -15.01 15.17 14.54
CA LYS A 256 -15.85 14.76 15.67
C LYS A 256 -16.95 13.91 15.05
N GLN A 257 -17.04 12.65 15.46
CA GLN A 257 -18.23 11.85 15.17
C GLN A 257 -19.41 12.73 15.57
N SER A 258 -20.30 13.05 14.62
CA SER A 258 -21.52 13.72 15.00
C SER A 258 -22.20 12.78 15.98
N LYS A 259 -22.39 13.24 17.22
CA LYS A 259 -23.36 12.65 18.12
C LYS A 259 -24.73 13.02 17.53
N ASN A 260 -25.06 12.46 16.37
CA ASN A 260 -26.45 12.31 16.00
C ASN A 260 -26.98 11.32 17.01
N ARG A 261 -27.54 11.90 18.09
CA ARG A 261 -28.55 11.26 18.93
C ARG A 261 -29.41 10.46 17.97
N VAL A 262 -29.47 9.15 18.18
CA VAL A 262 -30.62 8.36 17.77
C VAL A 262 -31.80 9.12 18.34
N VAL A 263 -32.47 9.89 17.48
CA VAL A 263 -33.78 10.41 17.80
C VAL A 263 -34.60 9.14 17.88
N ALA A 264 -34.92 8.75 19.11
CA ALA A 264 -35.94 7.75 19.36
C ALA A 264 -37.20 8.24 18.65
N THR A 265 -37.46 7.68 17.47
CA THR A 265 -38.78 7.79 16.86
C THR A 265 -39.70 6.93 17.69
N LEU A 266 -40.61 7.60 18.39
CA LEU A 266 -41.73 7.08 19.19
C LEU A 266 -42.67 6.23 18.32
N ASN A 267 -42.25 5.06 17.83
CA ASN A 267 -43.14 4.14 17.13
C ASN A 267 -42.88 2.63 17.38
N ASP A 268 -41.96 2.24 18.25
CA ASP A 268 -41.75 0.84 18.64
C ASP A 268 -42.11 0.57 20.11
N MET A 269 -43.13 1.26 20.64
CA MET A 269 -43.68 1.02 21.98
C MET A 269 -45.20 0.87 22.01
N GLU A 270 -45.79 0.09 21.10
CA GLU A 270 -47.11 -0.56 21.30
C GLU A 270 -47.03 -1.92 20.57
N ARG A 271 -46.88 -3.03 21.30
CA ARG A 271 -47.96 -3.98 21.65
C ARG A 271 -48.89 -4.34 20.50
#